data_AF-A0A8X6S822-F1
#
_entry.id   AF-A0A8X6S822-F1
#
_cell.length_a   1.000
_cell.length_b   1.000
_cell.length_c   1.000
_cell.angle_alpha   90.00
_cell.angle_beta   90.00
_cell.angle_gamma   90.00
#
_symmetry.space_group_name_H-M   'P 1'
#
loop_
_entity.id
_entity.type
_entity.pdbx_description
1 polymer ?
#
loop_
_entity_poly.entity_id
_entity_poly.type
_entity_poly.pdbx_seq_one_letter_code
_entity_poly.pdbx_strand_id
1 'polypeptide(L)'
;MHMKYPPGKDSWCFYRRALAKGEKPAPHKFNIGIPMNTVYLTKINAIYQRLACDSLLKGCARCLTQNTNENLHSVIWSKCYKEASSKSRRVNIPVSEAVSEYNFANLKTFKDIQNAANLDLGE
;
A
#
# COMPACT_ATOMS: atom_id res chain seq x y z
N MET A 1 6.25 20.74 -15.94
CA MET A 1 5.53 19.85 -15.00
C MET A 1 4.32 19.18 -15.65
N HIS A 2 3.43 19.94 -16.32
CA HIS A 2 2.28 19.38 -17.05
C HIS A 2 2.61 18.27 -18.05
N MET A 3 3.82 18.31 -18.62
CA MET A 3 4.24 17.33 -19.61
C MET A 3 4.51 15.92 -19.07
N LYS A 4 4.59 15.76 -17.74
CA LYS A 4 4.79 14.45 -17.09
C LYS A 4 3.49 13.66 -16.90
N TYR A 5 2.33 14.27 -17.15
CA TYR A 5 1.03 13.60 -16.99
C TYR A 5 0.56 13.00 -18.31
N PRO A 6 -0.26 11.94 -18.30
CA PRO A 6 -0.84 11.38 -19.51
C PRO A 6 -1.55 12.45 -20.36
N PRO A 7 -1.42 12.43 -21.70
CA PRO A 7 -2.23 13.29 -22.57
C PRO A 7 -3.68 12.78 -22.63
N GLY A 8 -4.58 13.60 -23.19
CA GLY A 8 -5.96 13.20 -23.48
C GLY A 8 -7.02 13.81 -22.56
N LYS A 9 -8.29 13.57 -22.92
CA LYS A 9 -9.47 14.13 -22.23
C LYS A 9 -9.69 13.54 -20.84
N ASP A 10 -9.06 12.41 -20.54
CA ASP A 10 -9.10 11.74 -19.23
C ASP A 10 -7.83 11.98 -18.40
N SER A 11 -6.92 12.84 -18.88
CA SER A 11 -5.74 13.27 -18.13
C SER A 11 -6.14 13.80 -16.75
N TRP A 12 -5.47 13.34 -15.70
CA TRP A 12 -5.65 13.88 -14.35
C TRP A 12 -5.11 15.32 -14.20
N CYS A 13 -4.21 15.74 -15.10
CA CYS A 13 -3.75 17.12 -15.18
C CYS A 13 -4.79 17.98 -15.89
N PHE A 14 -5.36 18.97 -15.19
CA PHE A 14 -6.37 19.90 -15.73
C PHE A 14 -5.88 20.62 -16.99
N TYR A 15 -4.59 20.97 -17.06
CA TYR A 15 -4.00 21.68 -18.19
C TYR A 15 -3.98 20.81 -19.45
N ARG A 16 -3.48 19.57 -19.35
CA ARG A 16 -3.48 18.63 -20.48
C ARG A 16 -4.90 18.23 -20.90
N ARG A 17 -5.81 18.14 -19.93
CA ARG A 17 -7.22 17.87 -20.18
C ARG A 17 -7.88 18.97 -21.01
N ALA A 18 -7.69 20.23 -20.61
CA ALA A 18 -8.23 21.39 -21.34
C ALA A 18 -7.66 21.46 -22.77
N LEU A 19 -6.35 21.27 -22.94
CA LEU A 19 -5.72 21.22 -24.26
C LEU A 19 -6.32 20.11 -25.14
N ALA A 20 -6.52 18.90 -24.60
CA ALA A 20 -7.12 17.78 -25.33
C ALA A 20 -8.61 17.99 -25.68
N LYS A 21 -9.29 18.90 -24.99
CA LYS A 21 -10.67 19.32 -25.30
C LYS A 21 -10.74 20.52 -26.23
N GLY A 22 -9.61 21.15 -26.58
CA GLY A 22 -9.58 22.40 -27.34
C GLY A 22 -9.98 23.63 -26.51
N GLU A 23 -9.98 23.51 -25.18
CA GLU A 23 -10.35 24.57 -24.25
C GLU A 23 -9.11 25.32 -23.77
N LYS A 24 -9.27 26.59 -23.38
CA LYS A 24 -8.20 27.36 -22.75
C LYS A 24 -7.96 26.85 -21.32
N PRO A 25 -6.75 26.40 -20.97
CA PRO A 25 -6.47 25.94 -19.61
C PRO A 25 -6.68 27.04 -18.57
N ALA A 26 -7.33 26.69 -17.46
CA ALA A 26 -7.58 27.60 -16.37
C ALA A 26 -6.27 28.02 -15.65
N PRO A 27 -6.23 29.18 -14.96
CA PRO A 27 -5.03 29.61 -14.27
C PRO A 27 -4.68 28.70 -13.08
N HIS A 28 -3.39 28.45 -12.85
CA HIS A 28 -2.90 27.65 -11.72
C HIS A 28 -3.33 28.20 -10.36
N LYS A 29 -3.46 29.53 -10.23
CA LYS A 29 -3.87 30.19 -8.98
C LYS A 29 -5.20 29.64 -8.40
N PHE A 30 -6.10 29.19 -9.27
CA PHE A 30 -7.41 28.68 -8.87
C PHE A 30 -7.48 27.14 -8.87
N ASN A 31 -6.50 26.47 -9.48
CA ASN A 31 -6.53 25.01 -9.70
C ASN A 31 -5.45 24.27 -8.92
N ILE A 32 -4.56 24.99 -8.23
CA ILE A 32 -3.51 24.44 -7.39
C ILE A 32 -3.69 24.98 -5.98
N GLY A 33 -4.17 24.14 -5.07
CA GLY A 33 -4.38 24.52 -3.67
C GLY A 33 -3.09 24.80 -2.91
N ILE A 34 -1.98 24.14 -3.31
CA ILE A 34 -0.67 24.33 -2.67
C ILE A 34 0.39 24.52 -3.77
N PRO A 35 0.79 25.76 -4.08
CA PRO A 35 1.88 26.02 -5.02
C PRO A 35 3.18 25.44 -4.44
N MET A 36 3.69 24.37 -5.07
CA MET A 36 4.95 23.77 -4.62
C MET A 36 6.15 24.60 -5.08
N ASN A 37 6.98 24.99 -4.11
CA ASN A 37 8.31 25.52 -4.38
C ASN A 37 9.26 24.38 -4.80
N THR A 38 10.12 24.66 -5.77
CA THR A 38 11.07 23.69 -6.37
C THR A 38 11.98 23.01 -5.36
N VAL A 39 12.36 23.70 -4.28
CA VAL A 39 13.20 23.13 -3.21
C VAL A 39 12.49 22.00 -2.47
N TYR A 40 11.21 22.18 -2.14
CA TYR A 40 10.41 21.12 -1.49
C TYR A 40 10.04 20.02 -2.48
N LEU A 41 9.79 20.38 -3.75
CA LEU A 41 9.50 19.41 -4.80
C LEU A 41 10.61 18.36 -4.91
N THR A 42 11.88 18.76 -4.88
CA THR A 42 13.01 17.83 -4.97
C THR A 42 13.03 16.85 -3.79
N LYS A 43 12.76 17.33 -2.56
CA LYS A 43 12.69 16.48 -1.37
C LYS A 43 11.51 15.51 -1.43
N ILE A 44 10.34 15.99 -1.82
CA ILE A 44 9.12 15.17 -1.96
C ILE A 44 9.29 14.14 -3.07
N ASN A 45 9.88 14.54 -4.21
CA ASN A 45 10.06 13.64 -5.34
C ASN A 45 10.95 12.45 -4.99
N ALA A 46 12.02 12.64 -4.21
CA ALA A 46 12.86 11.52 -3.76
C ALA A 46 12.06 10.50 -2.93
N ILE A 47 11.21 10.99 -2.02
CA ILE A 47 10.32 10.14 -1.22
C ILE A 47 9.29 9.45 -2.11
N TYR A 48 8.66 10.19 -3.02
CA TYR A 48 7.68 9.66 -3.96
C TYR A 48 8.27 8.55 -4.83
N GLN A 49 9.47 8.74 -5.41
CA GLN A 49 10.13 7.71 -6.21
C GLN A 49 10.45 6.47 -5.38
N ARG A 50 10.87 6.63 -4.12
CA ARG A 50 11.08 5.49 -3.23
C ARG A 50 9.77 4.75 -2.93
N LEU A 51 8.68 5.47 -2.73
CA LEU A 51 7.35 4.90 -2.48
C LEU A 51 6.72 4.27 -3.73
N ALA A 52 7.08 4.76 -4.91
CA ALA A 52 6.63 4.26 -6.21
C ALA A 52 7.55 3.17 -6.80
N CYS A 53 8.55 2.70 -6.04
CA CYS A 53 9.47 1.66 -6.48
C CYS A 53 8.73 0.32 -6.65
N ASP A 54 8.91 -0.35 -7.79
CA ASP A 54 8.24 -1.62 -8.11
C ASP A 54 8.43 -2.70 -7.04
N SER A 55 9.61 -2.80 -6.43
CA SER A 55 9.85 -3.80 -5.38
C SER A 55 9.00 -3.55 -4.14
N LEU A 56 8.86 -2.27 -3.74
CA LEU A 56 8.01 -1.87 -2.63
C LEU A 56 6.53 -2.10 -2.99
N LEU A 57 6.09 -1.67 -4.17
CA LEU A 57 4.71 -1.82 -4.63
C LEU A 57 4.31 -3.29 -4.77
N LYS A 58 5.19 -4.15 -5.27
CA LYS A 58 4.97 -5.62 -5.29
C LYS A 58 4.83 -6.18 -3.88
N GLY A 59 5.62 -5.70 -2.92
CA GLY A 59 5.46 -6.05 -1.51
C GLY A 59 4.10 -5.58 -0.95
N CYS A 60 3.69 -4.34 -1.23
CA CYS A 60 2.39 -3.80 -0.84
C CYS A 60 1.23 -4.61 -1.41
N ALA A 61 1.30 -4.94 -2.71
CA ALA A 61 0.27 -5.73 -3.39
C ALA A 61 0.16 -7.16 -2.82
N ARG A 62 1.24 -7.68 -2.24
CA ARG A 62 1.26 -8.96 -1.51
C ARG A 62 0.95 -8.83 -0.02
N CYS A 63 0.57 -7.64 0.45
CA CYS A 63 0.35 -7.35 1.87
C CYS A 63 1.56 -7.68 2.77
N LEU A 64 2.78 -7.71 2.21
CA LEU A 64 4.02 -8.07 2.91
C LEU A 64 4.62 -6.90 3.71
N THR A 65 3.89 -5.78 3.84
CA THR A 65 4.41 -4.54 4.41
C THR A 65 4.18 -4.40 5.91
N GLN A 66 3.36 -5.27 6.50
CA GLN A 66 3.30 -5.39 7.95
C GLN A 66 4.47 -6.25 8.41
N ASN A 67 5.15 -5.83 9.49
CA ASN A 67 6.14 -6.64 10.18
C ASN A 67 5.51 -8.00 10.53
N THR A 68 5.85 -9.03 9.76
CA THR A 68 5.26 -10.38 9.85
C THR A 68 5.35 -10.92 11.27
N ASN A 69 6.46 -10.63 11.95
CA ASN A 69 6.70 -11.06 13.33
C ASN A 69 5.73 -10.38 14.30
N GLU A 70 5.49 -9.08 14.16
CA GLU A 70 4.58 -8.35 15.05
C GLU A 70 3.12 -8.79 14.88
N ASN A 71 2.71 -8.99 13.63
CA ASN A 71 1.37 -9.49 13.34
C ASN A 71 1.18 -10.93 13.86
N LEU A 72 2.12 -11.84 13.58
CA LEU A 72 2.09 -13.20 14.11
C LEU A 72 2.08 -13.23 15.64
N HIS A 73 2.93 -12.43 16.28
CA HIS A 73 2.97 -12.34 17.74
C HIS A 73 1.64 -11.84 18.32
N SER A 74 0.96 -10.90 17.66
CA SER A 74 -0.38 -10.45 18.07
C SER A 74 -1.39 -11.59 18.10
N VAL A 75 -1.43 -12.43 17.05
CA VAL A 75 -2.30 -13.62 17.00
C VAL A 75 -1.92 -14.62 18.08
N ILE A 76 -0.62 -14.90 18.27
CA ILE A 76 -0.14 -15.81 19.33
C ILE A 76 -0.57 -15.32 20.71
N TRP A 77 -0.39 -14.03 21.03
CA TRP A 77 -0.76 -13.46 22.32
C TRP A 77 -2.28 -13.37 22.55
N SER A 78 -3.09 -13.35 21.48
CA SER A 78 -4.55 -13.45 21.60
C SER A 78 -5.00 -14.84 22.10
N LYS A 79 -4.20 -15.89 21.81
CA LYS A 79 -4.49 -17.29 22.20
C LYS A 79 -3.70 -17.73 23.44
N CYS A 80 -2.52 -17.15 23.67
CA CYS A 80 -1.63 -17.46 24.79
C CYS A 80 -1.47 -16.24 25.68
N TYR A 81 -1.95 -16.33 26.93
CA TYR A 81 -1.72 -15.27 27.90
C TYR A 81 -0.22 -15.15 28.24
N LYS A 82 0.35 -13.97 28.00
CA LYS A 82 1.79 -13.69 28.09
C LYS A 82 2.39 -13.97 29.47
N GLU A 83 1.60 -13.79 30.52
CA GLU A 83 2.04 -13.91 31.92
C GLU A 83 1.68 -15.27 32.55
N ALA A 84 1.08 -16.20 31.79
CA ALA A 84 0.68 -17.50 32.34
C ALA A 84 1.85 -18.49 32.32
N SER A 85 2.43 -18.75 33.50
CA SER A 85 3.39 -19.83 33.74
C SER A 85 2.73 -21.20 33.52
N SER A 86 2.75 -21.66 32.28
CA SER A 86 2.08 -22.87 31.85
C SER A 86 3.10 -23.92 31.37
N LYS A 87 2.82 -25.19 31.65
CA LYS A 87 3.62 -26.33 31.18
C LYS A 87 3.70 -26.27 29.64
N SER A 88 4.86 -26.59 29.05
CA SER A 88 5.14 -26.49 27.60
C SER A 88 3.98 -26.97 26.69
N ARG A 89 3.30 -28.07 27.04
CA ARG A 89 2.16 -28.60 26.28
C ARG A 89 0.97 -27.63 26.14
N ARG A 90 0.74 -26.78 27.16
CA ARG A 90 -0.34 -25.77 27.16
C ARG A 90 -0.01 -24.53 26.35
N VAL A 91 1.26 -24.31 26.01
CA VAL A 91 1.71 -23.22 25.11
C VAL A 91 1.73 -23.72 23.66
N ASN A 92 2.21 -24.95 23.43
CA ASN A 92 2.39 -25.47 22.07
C ASN A 92 1.08 -25.57 21.27
N ILE A 93 -0.03 -25.95 21.92
CA ILE A 93 -1.33 -26.08 21.24
C ILE A 93 -1.83 -24.73 20.71
N PRO A 94 -2.03 -23.69 21.54
CA PRO A 94 -2.52 -22.39 21.07
C PRO A 94 -1.53 -21.65 20.16
N VAL A 95 -0.21 -21.86 20.31
CA VAL A 95 0.77 -21.36 19.32
C VAL A 95 0.57 -22.02 17.96
N SER A 96 0.38 -23.35 17.92
CA SER A 96 0.15 -24.07 16.66
C SER A 96 -1.16 -23.64 15.99
N GLU A 97 -2.20 -23.40 16.79
CA GLU A 97 -3.48 -22.85 16.31
C GLU A 97 -3.29 -21.44 15.75
N ALA A 98 -2.60 -20.54 16.47
CA ALA A 98 -2.33 -19.17 16.04
C ALA A 98 -1.53 -19.11 14.73
N VAL A 99 -0.50 -19.96 14.58
CA VAL A 99 0.28 -20.05 13.34
C VAL A 99 -0.60 -20.52 12.17
N SER A 100 -1.48 -21.49 12.41
CA SER A 100 -2.41 -22.00 11.39
C SER A 100 -3.42 -20.93 10.97
N GLU A 101 -4.02 -20.22 11.94
CA GLU A 101 -4.96 -19.13 11.71
C GLU A 101 -4.30 -17.98 10.95
N TYR A 102 -3.10 -17.56 11.36
CA TYR A 102 -2.32 -16.54 10.69
C TYR A 102 -2.05 -16.91 9.23
N ASN A 103 -1.54 -18.11 8.97
CA ASN A 103 -1.21 -18.54 7.60
C ASN A 103 -2.46 -18.64 6.72
N PHE A 104 -3.56 -19.21 7.24
CA PHE A 104 -4.80 -19.36 6.49
C PHE A 104 -5.46 -18.01 6.18
N ALA A 105 -5.56 -17.13 7.17
CA ALA A 105 -6.15 -15.81 7.02
C ALA A 105 -5.32 -14.94 6.05
N ASN A 106 -3.99 -15.00 6.10
CA ASN A 106 -3.14 -14.29 5.14
C ASN A 106 -3.37 -14.78 3.71
N LEU A 107 -3.41 -16.10 3.49
CA LEU A 107 -3.65 -16.66 2.14
C LEU A 107 -5.02 -16.27 1.59
N LYS A 108 -6.06 -16.31 2.43
CA LYS A 108 -7.42 -15.93 2.01
C LYS A 108 -7.51 -14.44 1.70
N THR A 109 -7.03 -13.59 2.60
CA THR A 109 -7.03 -12.13 2.44
C THR A 109 -6.23 -11.71 1.21
N PHE A 110 -5.08 -12.35 0.97
CA PHE A 110 -4.28 -12.11 -0.22
C PHE A 110 -5.04 -12.42 -1.51
N LYS A 111 -5.72 -13.57 -1.59
CA LYS A 111 -6.56 -13.93 -2.74
C LYS A 111 -7.71 -12.95 -2.95
N ASP A 112 -8.39 -12.55 -1.87
CA ASP A 112 -9.50 -11.61 -1.95
C ASP A 112 -9.05 -10.23 -2.46
N ILE A 113 -7.88 -9.74 -2.02
CA ILE A 113 -7.28 -8.48 -2.47
C ILE A 113 -6.83 -8.58 -3.93
N GLN A 114 -6.19 -9.68 -4.34
CA GLN A 114 -5.82 -9.90 -5.74
C GLN A 114 -7.03 -9.87 -6.67
N ASN A 115 -8.11 -10.58 -6.28
CA ASN A 115 -9.36 -10.60 -7.04
C ASN A 115 -10.00 -9.21 -7.13
N ALA A 116 -10.08 -8.48 -6.02
CA ALA A 116 -10.66 -7.14 -5.99
C ALA A 116 -9.83 -6.11 -6.79
N ALA A 117 -8.50 -6.26 -6.79
CA ALA A 117 -7.59 -5.39 -7.53
C ALA A 117 -7.39 -5.82 -9.00
N ASN A 118 -7.94 -6.96 -9.42
CA ASN A 118 -7.71 -7.58 -10.73
C ASN A 118 -6.21 -7.73 -11.06
N LEU A 119 -5.42 -8.14 -10.06
CA LEU A 119 -3.97 -8.31 -10.16
C LEU A 119 -3.62 -9.80 -10.18
N ASP A 120 -3.01 -10.26 -11.26
CA ASP A 120 -2.32 -11.56 -11.30
C ASP A 120 -0.84 -11.32 -10.96
N LEU A 121 -0.42 -11.70 -9.76
CA LEU A 121 0.95 -11.48 -9.29
C LEU A 121 1.85 -12.70 -9.49
N GLY A 122 1.36 -13.80 -10.07
CA GLY A 122 2.06 -15.09 -10.12
C GLY A 122 2.30 -15.69 -8.72
N GLU A 123 2.60 -16.99 -8.68
CA GLU A 123 2.99 -17.72 -7.45
C GLU A 123 4.43 -17.39 -7.00
#